data_AF-A0AAD5IM44-F1
#
_entry.id   AF-A0AAD5IM44-F1
#
_cell.length_a   1.000
_cell.length_b   1.000
_cell.length_c   1.000
_cell.angle_alpha   90.00
_cell.angle_beta   90.00
_cell.angle_gamma   90.00
#
_symmetry.space_group_name_H-M   'P 1'
#
loop_
_entity.id
_entity.type
_entity.pdbx_description
1 polymer ?
#
loop_
_entity_poly.entity_id
_entity_poly.type
_entity_poly.pdbx_seq_one_letter_code
_entity_poly.pdbx_strand_id
1 'polypeptide(L)'
;MPGFEDPVLGPAIGLVLQQFYEEIKRAMDKTEKFDFVLTSLQNTVIQVVPKINEISRMDQEHDDYPKQEIVVFLEQLEKGKELVATCADIPRWNKYKRRKYA
;
A
#
# COMPACT_ATOMS: atom_id res chain seq x y z
N MET A 1 9.98 1.76 27.95
CA MET A 1 9.46 1.55 26.59
C MET A 1 8.76 2.84 26.20
N PRO A 2 9.22 3.63 25.22
CA PRO A 2 8.41 4.74 24.73
C PRO A 2 7.32 4.11 23.85
N GLY A 3 6.04 4.27 24.12
CA GLY A 3 5.37 5.56 24.34
C GLY A 3 5.00 6.11 22.96
N PHE A 4 4.14 5.38 22.23
CA PHE A 4 3.50 5.88 21.01
C PHE A 4 2.39 6.85 21.42
N GLU A 5 2.79 7.98 21.96
CA GLU A 5 1.97 9.17 21.98
C GLU A 5 1.96 9.68 20.53
N ASP A 6 0.81 9.68 19.85
CA ASP A 6 0.39 10.88 19.11
C ASP A 6 -1.00 10.76 18.43
N PRO A 7 -1.82 11.83 18.42
CA PRO A 7 -3.11 11.95 17.72
C PRO A 7 -2.98 12.07 16.17
N VAL A 8 -1.91 11.52 15.58
CA VAL A 8 -1.49 11.78 14.19
C VAL A 8 -1.65 10.52 13.30
N LEU A 9 -2.32 9.49 13.80
CA LEU A 9 -2.44 8.22 13.10
C LEU A 9 -3.26 8.34 11.81
N GLY A 10 -4.33 9.15 11.79
CA GLY A 10 -5.13 9.42 10.58
C GLY A 10 -4.32 9.94 9.38
N PRO A 11 -3.56 11.05 9.54
CA PRO A 11 -2.63 11.55 8.51
C PRO A 11 -1.58 10.51 8.05
N ALA A 12 -1.06 9.70 8.97
CA ALA A 12 -0.05 8.69 8.65
C ALA A 12 -0.60 7.56 7.74
N ILE A 13 -1.82 7.09 8.01
CA ILE A 13 -2.48 6.07 7.17
C ILE A 13 -2.73 6.60 5.76
N GLY A 14 -3.23 7.85 5.65
CA GLY A 14 -3.47 8.49 4.36
C GLY A 14 -2.20 8.55 3.50
N LEU A 15 -1.07 8.90 4.11
CA LEU A 15 0.22 8.97 3.42
C LEU A 15 0.69 7.59 2.93
N VAL A 16 0.65 6.56 3.79
CA VAL A 16 1.09 5.21 3.42
C VAL A 16 0.21 4.63 2.31
N LEU A 17 -1.10 4.84 2.39
CA LEU A 17 -2.03 4.40 1.35
C LEU A 17 -1.77 5.09 0.01
N GLN A 18 -1.48 6.40 0.03
CA GLN A 18 -1.10 7.15 -1.17
C GLN A 18 0.20 6.61 -1.79
N GLN A 19 1.22 6.35 -0.97
CA GLN A 19 2.47 5.76 -1.45
C GLN A 19 2.24 4.38 -2.07
N PHE A 20 1.39 3.56 -1.45
CA PHE A 20 1.05 2.24 -1.98
C PHE A 20 0.32 2.34 -3.33
N TYR A 21 -0.63 3.27 -3.46
CA TYR A 21 -1.35 3.52 -4.70
C TYR A 21 -0.43 3.94 -5.86
N GLU A 22 0.54 4.82 -5.59
CA GLU A 22 1.51 5.24 -6.60
C GLU A 22 2.48 4.12 -6.98
N GLU A 23 2.86 3.23 -6.05
CA GLU A 23 3.67 2.06 -6.39
C GLU A 23 2.89 1.07 -7.26
N ILE A 24 1.57 0.91 -7.04
CA ILE A 24 0.70 0.09 -7.90
C ILE A 24 0.68 0.65 -9.32
N LYS A 25 0.47 1.96 -9.50
CA LYS A 25 0.53 2.60 -10.82
C LYS A 25 1.87 2.37 -11.51
N ARG A 26 2.96 2.62 -10.78
CA ARG A 26 4.33 2.41 -11.28
C ARG A 26 4.56 0.97 -11.72
N ALA A 27 4.00 -0.01 -11.01
CA ALA A 27 4.08 -1.40 -11.41
C ALA A 27 3.27 -1.67 -12.67
N MET A 28 2.03 -1.18 -12.77
CA MET A 28 1.17 -1.32 -13.96
C MET A 28 1.86 -0.81 -15.22
N ASP A 29 2.48 0.38 -15.15
CA ASP A 29 3.21 0.98 -16.29
C ASP A 29 4.40 0.13 -16.77
N LYS A 30 4.90 -0.78 -15.93
CA LYS A 30 6.11 -1.57 -16.21
C LYS A 30 5.83 -3.03 -16.55
N THR A 31 4.63 -3.54 -16.28
CA THR A 31 4.33 -4.96 -16.45
C THR A 31 2.90 -5.23 -16.93
N GLU A 32 2.77 -5.74 -18.15
CA GLU A 32 1.49 -6.26 -18.65
C GLU A 32 1.10 -7.58 -17.97
N LYS A 33 2.08 -8.36 -17.50
CA LYS A 33 1.85 -9.70 -16.93
C LYS A 33 0.95 -9.67 -15.69
N PHE A 34 1.03 -8.62 -14.89
CA PHE A 34 0.29 -8.50 -13.63
C PHE A 34 -0.84 -7.47 -13.70
N ASP A 35 -1.15 -6.95 -14.88
CA ASP A 35 -2.09 -5.85 -15.08
C ASP A 35 -3.47 -6.10 -14.42
N PHE A 36 -4.05 -7.29 -14.66
CA PHE A 36 -5.34 -7.66 -14.07
C PHE A 36 -5.33 -7.61 -12.52
N VAL A 37 -4.28 -8.18 -11.91
CA VAL A 37 -4.17 -8.26 -10.45
C VAL A 37 -3.88 -6.88 -9.86
N LEU A 38 -3.02 -6.09 -10.50
CA LEU A 38 -2.69 -4.74 -10.07
C LEU A 38 -3.88 -3.77 -10.22
N THR A 39 -4.67 -3.92 -11.28
CA THR A 39 -5.93 -3.18 -11.47
C THR A 39 -6.95 -3.52 -10.38
N SER A 40 -7.13 -4.82 -10.09
CA SER A 40 -8.01 -5.23 -8.99
C SER A 40 -7.55 -4.64 -7.65
N LEU A 41 -6.25 -4.67 -7.38
CA LEU A 41 -5.67 -4.12 -6.16
C LEU A 41 -5.87 -2.60 -6.08
N GLN A 42 -5.66 -1.89 -7.19
CA GLN A 42 -5.93 -0.45 -7.28
C GLN A 42 -7.39 -0.13 -6.95
N ASN A 43 -8.34 -0.87 -7.51
CA ASN A 43 -9.77 -0.70 -7.23
C ASN A 43 -10.09 -0.93 -5.75
N THR A 44 -9.49 -1.96 -5.13
CA THR A 44 -9.64 -2.20 -3.68
C THR A 44 -9.11 -1.03 -2.87
N VAL A 45 -7.93 -0.48 -3.19
CA VAL A 45 -7.37 0.69 -2.50
C VAL A 45 -8.32 1.89 -2.58
N ILE A 46 -8.88 2.18 -3.76
CA ILE A 46 -9.86 3.27 -3.95
C ILE A 46 -11.10 3.07 -3.07
N GLN A 47 -11.59 1.83 -2.95
CA GLN A 47 -12.74 1.52 -2.09
C GLN A 47 -12.44 1.60 -0.59
N VAL A 48 -11.18 1.46 -0.19
CA VAL A 48 -10.73 1.51 1.21
C VAL A 48 -10.49 2.95 1.69
N VAL A 49 -10.10 3.88 0.81
CA VAL A 49 -9.94 5.32 1.12
C VAL A 49 -11.10 5.90 1.95
N PRO A 50 -12.38 5.78 1.54
CA PRO A 50 -13.48 6.38 2.30
C PRO A 50 -13.63 5.76 3.70
N LYS A 51 -13.27 4.47 3.88
CA LYS A 51 -13.32 3.79 5.18
C LYS A 51 -12.22 4.28 6.13
N ILE A 52 -11.03 4.54 5.61
CA ILE A 52 -9.92 5.12 6.40
C ILE A 52 -10.28 6.54 6.88
N ASN A 53 -10.95 7.32 6.03
CA ASN A 53 -11.41 8.65 6.42
C ASN A 53 -12.47 8.59 7.54
N GLU A 54 -13.35 7.60 7.51
CA GLU A 54 -14.32 7.35 8.57
C GLU A 54 -13.63 6.95 9.89
N ILE A 55 -12.67 6.02 9.84
CA ILE A 55 -11.86 5.60 10.99
C ILE A 55 -11.10 6.79 11.59
N SER A 56 -10.51 7.65 10.75
CA SER A 56 -9.76 8.83 11.19
C SER A 56 -10.67 9.89 11.84
N ARG A 57 -11.94 9.97 11.42
CA ARG A 57 -12.93 10.85 12.06
C ARG A 57 -13.37 10.29 13.42
N MET A 58 -13.54 8.98 13.53
CA MET A 58 -13.92 8.32 14.79
C MET A 58 -12.82 8.41 15.86
N ASP A 59 -11.54 8.43 15.47
CA ASP A 59 -10.38 8.68 16.37
C ASP A 59 -10.53 9.97 17.18
N GLN A 60 -11.11 11.00 16.58
CA GLN A 60 -11.28 12.32 17.22
C GLN A 60 -12.49 12.35 18.18
N GLU A 61 -13.40 11.39 18.07
CA GLU A 61 -14.71 11.43 18.72
C GLU A 61 -14.87 10.33 19.81
N HIS A 62 -14.07 9.26 19.80
CA HIS A 62 -14.25 8.11 20.69
C HIS A 62 -12.94 7.46 21.19
N ASP A 63 -12.93 7.00 22.45
CA ASP A 63 -11.85 6.21 23.08
C ASP A 63 -11.69 4.79 22.49
N ASP A 64 -12.62 4.35 21.63
CA ASP A 64 -12.69 2.99 21.04
C ASP A 64 -11.94 2.88 19.70
N TYR A 65 -10.92 3.72 19.52
CA TYR A 65 -10.13 3.77 18.30
C TYR A 65 -9.30 2.48 18.11
N PRO A 66 -9.40 1.78 16.97
CA PRO A 66 -8.77 0.47 16.76
C PRO A 66 -7.27 0.59 16.42
N LYS A 67 -6.49 1.09 17.39
CA LYS A 67 -5.05 1.37 17.23
C LYS A 67 -4.27 0.14 16.75
N GLN A 68 -4.58 -1.03 17.29
CA GLN A 68 -3.87 -2.27 16.98
C GLN A 68 -4.14 -2.70 15.53
N GLU A 69 -5.39 -2.66 15.10
CA GLU A 69 -5.83 -3.00 13.75
C GLU A 69 -5.20 -2.07 12.72
N ILE A 70 -5.05 -0.79 13.05
CA ILE A 70 -4.42 0.18 12.18
C ILE A 70 -2.92 -0.07 12.03
N VAL A 71 -2.23 -0.39 13.13
CA VAL A 71 -0.81 -0.78 13.05
C VAL A 71 -0.64 -2.01 12.15
N VAL A 72 -1.47 -3.04 12.34
CA VAL A 72 -1.45 -4.23 11.49
C VAL A 72 -1.76 -3.88 10.02
N PHE A 73 -2.71 -2.99 9.78
CA PHE A 73 -3.04 -2.52 8.43
C PHE A 73 -1.88 -1.78 7.77
N LEU A 74 -1.20 -0.88 8.50
CA LEU A 74 0.00 -0.18 8.00
C LEU A 74 1.12 -1.16 7.64
N GLU A 75 1.39 -2.16 8.48
CA GLU A 75 2.37 -3.20 8.19
C GLU A 75 2.01 -4.00 6.93
N GLN A 76 0.72 -4.30 6.72
CA GLN A 76 0.25 -4.97 5.52
C GLN A 76 0.43 -4.11 4.26
N LEU A 77 0.17 -2.81 4.34
CA LEU A 77 0.42 -1.88 3.23
C LEU A 77 1.91 -1.82 2.86
N GLU A 78 2.79 -1.80 3.85
CA GLU A 78 4.24 -1.76 3.61
C GLU A 78 4.73 -3.05 2.94
N LYS A 79 4.30 -4.22 3.43
CA LYS A 79 4.57 -5.51 2.78
C LYS A 79 3.99 -5.57 1.36
N GLY A 80 2.79 -5.03 1.18
CA GLY A 80 2.15 -4.90 -0.13
C GLY A 80 3.01 -4.09 -1.10
N LYS A 81 3.58 -2.96 -0.65
CA LYS A 81 4.43 -2.09 -1.45
C LYS A 81 5.68 -2.82 -1.96
N GLU A 82 6.34 -3.60 -1.10
CA GLU A 82 7.51 -4.42 -1.50
C GLU A 82 7.15 -5.47 -2.57
N LEU A 83 6.00 -6.13 -2.42
CA LEU A 83 5.50 -7.12 -3.38
C LEU A 83 5.16 -6.47 -4.73
N VAL A 84 4.49 -5.33 -4.72
CA VAL A 84 4.14 -4.57 -5.93
C VAL A 84 5.41 -4.08 -6.64
N ALA A 85 6.40 -3.59 -5.90
CA ALA A 85 7.69 -3.20 -6.47
C ALA A 85 8.37 -4.40 -7.18
N THR A 86 8.29 -5.60 -6.61
CA THR A 86 8.81 -6.82 -7.23
C THR A 86 8.11 -7.13 -8.55
N CYS A 87 6.78 -6.94 -8.65
CA CYS A 87 6.03 -7.13 -9.89
C CYS A 87 6.58 -6.24 -11.03
N ALA A 88 7.02 -5.03 -10.71
CA ALA A 88 7.61 -4.09 -11.67
C ALA A 88 8.98 -4.53 -12.20
N ASP A 89 9.73 -5.29 -11.40
CA ASP A 89 11.12 -5.67 -11.72
C ASP A 89 11.23 -7.02 -12.46
N ILE A 90 10.24 -7.91 -12.33
CA ILE A 90 10.23 -9.22 -13.01
C ILE A 90 10.42 -9.11 -14.55
N PRO A 91 9.71 -8.23 -15.28
CA PRO A 91 9.94 -8.08 -16.73
C PRO A 91 11.34 -7.59 -17.07
N ARG A 92 11.89 -6.67 -16.26
CA ARG A 92 13.26 -6.15 -16.43
C ARG A 92 14.29 -7.26 -16.22
N TRP A 93 14.10 -8.07 -15.18
CA TRP A 93 14.94 -9.21 -14.87
C TRP A 93 14.94 -10.25 -16.00
N ASN A 94 13.77 -10.57 -16.55
CA ASN A 94 13.64 -11.47 -17.69
C ASN A 94 14.37 -10.94 -18.94
N LYS A 95 14.26 -9.64 -19.23
CA LYS A 95 14.95 -8.99 -20.35
C LYS A 95 16.48 -8.99 -20.16
N TYR A 96 16.95 -8.71 -18.95
CA TYR A 96 18.38 -8.76 -18.60
C TYR A 96 18.94 -10.17 -18.76
N LYS A 97 18.27 -11.19 -18.19
CA LYS A 97 18.68 -12.60 -18.32
C LYS A 97 18.75 -13.03 -19.79
N ARG A 98 17.76 -12.65 -20.60
CA ARG A 98 17.75 -12.96 -22.04
C ARG A 98 18.95 -12.38 -22.78
N ARG A 99 19.42 -11.18 -22.42
CA ARG A 99 20.63 -10.58 -23.03
C ARG A 99 21.93 -11.18 -22.52
N LYS A 100 22.01 -11.53 -21.24
CA LYS A 100 23.23 -12.05 -20.60
C LYS A 100 23.59 -13.47 -21.06
N TYR A 101 22.57 -14.28 -21.36
CA TYR A 101 22.74 -15.70 -21.72
C TYR A 101 22.37 -15.99 -23.20
N ALA A 102 22.30 -14.96 -24.04
CA ALA A 102 22.20 -15.10 -25.49
C ALA A 102 23.62 -15.15 -26.09
#